data_AF-A0A501XH58-F1
#
_entry.id   AF-A0A501XH58-F1
#
_cell.length_a   1.000
_cell.length_b   1.000
_cell.length_c   1.000
_cell.angle_alpha   90.00
_cell.angle_beta   90.00
_cell.angle_gamma   90.00
#
_symmetry.space_group_name_H-M   'P 1'
#
loop_
_entity.id
_entity.type
_entity.pdbx_description
1 polymer ?
#
loop_
_entity_poly.entity_id
_entity_poly.type
_entity_poly.pdbx_seq_one_letter_code
_entity_poly.pdbx_strand_id
1 'polypeptide(L)' 'MLKLAKLPDRTPVKITITVMPDLNRALADYATLYRETYGEKADVADLIPAMLDAFLAGDREFAKARRDKEG' A
#
# COMPACT_ATOMS: atom_id res chain seq x y z
N MET A 1 21.07 1.06 30.93
CA MET A 1 19.91 1.76 30.34
C MET A 1 20.05 1.68 28.83
N LEU A 2 19.13 1.00 28.12
CA LEU A 2 19.18 0.90 26.66
C LEU A 2 18.64 2.20 26.06
N LYS A 3 19.41 2.83 25.15
CA LYS A 3 18.99 4.07 24.45
C LYS A 3 18.04 3.81 23.27
N LEU A 4 17.93 2.55 22.85
CA LEU A 4 17.09 2.15 21.73
C LEU A 4 15.72 1.76 22.27
N ALA A 5 14.69 2.50 21.85
CA ALA A 5 13.31 2.13 22.07
C ALA A 5 13.00 0.80 21.36
N LYS A 6 11.98 0.08 21.86
CA LYS A 6 11.49 -1.15 21.23
C LYS A 6 11.16 -0.85 19.76
N LEU A 7 11.70 -1.65 18.84
CA LEU A 7 11.37 -1.54 17.43
C LEU A 7 9.86 -1.75 17.23
N PRO A 8 9.25 -1.04 16.25
CA PRO A 8 7.84 -1.26 15.93
C PRO A 8 7.62 -2.72 15.52
N ASP A 9 6.40 -3.21 15.72
CA ASP A 9 6.02 -4.51 15.17
C ASP A 9 6.13 -4.45 13.64
N ARG A 10 6.93 -5.36 13.08
CA ARG A 10 7.20 -5.48 11.65
C ARG A 10 6.64 -6.78 11.09
N THR A 11 5.80 -7.47 11.85
CA THR A 11 5.18 -8.72 11.42
C THR A 11 4.23 -8.43 10.25
N PRO A 12 4.50 -8.98 9.05
CA PRO A 12 3.61 -8.74 7.91
C PRO A 12 2.24 -9.38 8.15
N VAL A 13 1.18 -8.64 7.83
CA VAL A 13 -0.20 -9.14 7.90
C VAL A 13 -0.66 -9.52 6.51
N LYS A 14 -1.07 -10.78 6.32
CA LYS A 14 -1.67 -11.23 5.05
C LYS A 14 -3.15 -10.85 5.02
N ILE A 15 -3.54 -10.08 4.01
CA ILE A 15 -4.93 -9.70 3.75
C ILE A 15 -5.36 -10.36 2.43
N THR A 16 -6.44 -11.15 2.46
CA THR A 16 -7.07 -11.70 1.26
C THR A 16 -8.25 -10.80 0.87
N ILE A 17 -8.29 -10.35 -0.39
CA ILE A 17 -9.35 -9.50 -0.92
C ILE A 17 -10.00 -10.14 -2.15
N THR A 18 -11.28 -9.85 -2.36
CA THR A 18 -11.99 -10.14 -3.60
C THR A 18 -12.26 -8.82 -4.30
N VAL A 19 -11.88 -8.73 -5.57
CA VAL A 19 -12.08 -7.53 -6.40
C VAL A 19 -13.04 -7.81 -7.55
N MET A 20 -13.76 -6.79 -7.99
CA MET A 20 -14.61 -6.89 -9.16
C MET A 20 -13.77 -7.03 -10.44
N PRO A 21 -14.31 -7.65 -11.52
CA PRO A 21 -13.57 -7.87 -12.76
C PRO A 21 -12.97 -6.60 -13.35
N ASP A 22 -13.66 -5.47 -13.28
CA ASP A 22 -13.20 -4.20 -13.84
C ASP A 22 -11.97 -3.67 -13.10
N LEU A 23 -11.94 -3.78 -11.78
CA LEU A 23 -10.77 -3.41 -10.98
C LEU A 23 -9.60 -4.35 -11.27
N ASN A 24 -9.85 -5.65 -11.43
CA ASN A 24 -8.80 -6.60 -11.80
C ASN A 24 -8.16 -6.26 -13.15
N ARG A 25 -8.95 -5.88 -14.16
CA ARG A 25 -8.42 -5.45 -15.47
C ARG A 25 -7.58 -4.19 -15.34
N ALA A 26 -8.08 -3.17 -14.65
CA ALA A 26 -7.36 -1.92 -14.43
C ALA A 26 -6.02 -2.13 -13.71
N LEU A 27 -5.98 -3.03 -12.72
CA LEU A 27 -4.75 -3.39 -12.02
C LEU A 27 -3.74 -4.09 -12.94
N ALA A 28 -4.20 -5.00 -13.82
CA ALA A 28 -3.35 -5.68 -14.78
C ALA A 28 -2.77 -4.71 -15.83
N ASP A 29 -3.58 -3.76 -16.31
CA ASP A 29 -3.14 -2.70 -17.23
C ASP A 29 -2.09 -1.81 -16.55
N TYR A 30 -2.33 -1.42 -15.29
CA TYR A 30 -1.36 -0.63 -14.52
C TYR A 30 -0.03 -1.37 -14.33
N ALA A 31 -0.05 -2.66 -14.00
CA ALA A 31 1.18 -3.46 -13.85
C ALA A 31 1.96 -3.55 -15.17
N THR A 32 1.26 -3.59 -16.30
CA THR A 32 1.90 -3.56 -17.62
C THR A 32 2.60 -2.22 -17.86
N LEU A 33 1.91 -1.11 -17.61
CA LEU A 33 2.50 0.23 -17.74
C LEU A 33 3.67 0.47 -16.79
N TYR A 34 3.57 0.00 -15.54
CA TYR A 34 4.66 0.09 -14.56
C TYR A 34 5.92 -0.59 -15.08
N ARG A 35 5.77 -1.82 -15.60
CA ARG A 35 6.87 -2.57 -16.21
C ARG A 35 7.46 -1.88 -17.43
N GLU A 36 6.63 -1.30 -18.29
CA GLU A 36 7.11 -0.53 -19.45
C GLU A 36 7.89 0.72 -19.03
N THR A 37 7.46 1.37 -17.94
CA THR A 37 8.07 2.61 -17.43
C THR A 37 9.41 2.34 -16.75
N TYR A 38 9.50 1.29 -15.93
CA TYR A 38 10.66 1.03 -15.07
C TYR A 38 11.51 -0.18 -15.49
N GLY A 39 11.07 -0.97 -16.47
CA GLY A 39 11.74 -2.20 -16.90
C GLY A 39 11.65 -3.35 -15.90
N GLU A 40 10.98 -3.15 -14.75
CA GLU A 40 10.88 -4.13 -13.68
C GLU A 40 9.57 -4.92 -13.76
N LYS A 41 9.67 -6.25 -13.60
CA LYS A 41 8.50 -7.10 -13.49
C LYS A 41 7.98 -7.03 -12.05
N ALA A 42 6.98 -6.19 -11.83
CA ALA A 42 6.17 -6.20 -10.61
C ALA A 42 4.80 -6.81 -10.93
N ASP A 43 4.36 -7.78 -10.13
CA ASP A 43 3.00 -8.30 -10.23
C ASP A 43 2.03 -7.35 -9.51
N VAL A 44 0.74 -7.46 -9.84
CA VAL A 44 -0.31 -6.67 -9.17
C VAL A 44 -0.24 -6.83 -7.65
N ALA A 45 0.06 -8.02 -7.15
CA ALA A 45 0.17 -8.30 -5.72
C ALA A 45 1.31 -7.51 -5.03
N ASP A 46 2.39 -7.21 -5.74
CA ASP A 46 3.52 -6.43 -5.23
C ASP A 46 3.21 -4.93 -5.26
N LEU A 47 2.42 -4.50 -6.24
CA LEU A 47 2.03 -3.11 -6.42
C LEU A 47 0.94 -2.66 -5.45
N ILE A 48 -0.01 -3.54 -5.09
CA ILE A 48 -1.14 -3.22 -4.21
C ILE A 48 -0.70 -2.58 -2.88
N PRO A 49 0.27 -3.13 -2.12
CA PRO A 49 0.74 -2.51 -0.89
C PRO A 49 1.25 -1.08 -1.09
N ALA A 50 2.05 -0.85 -2.14
CA ALA A 50 2.60 0.47 -2.45
C ALA A 50 1.52 1.47 -2.89
N MET A 51 0.54 1.01 -3.69
CA MET A 51 -0.61 1.81 -4.09
C MET A 51 -1.47 2.24 -2.89
N LEU A 52 -1.74 1.31 -1.96
CA LEU A 52 -2.51 1.60 -0.76
C LEU A 52 -1.78 2.55 0.18
N ASP A 53 -0.47 2.39 0.35
CA ASP A 53 0.34 3.31 1.15
C ASP A 53 0.32 4.72 0.56
N ALA A 54 0.54 4.85 -0.76
CA ALA A 54 0.46 6.13 -1.46
C ALA A 54 -0.94 6.77 -1.38
N PHE A 55 -2.00 5.95 -1.50
CA PHE A 55 -3.38 6.42 -1.36
C PHE A 55 -3.66 6.98 0.04
N LEU A 56 -3.30 6.23 1.09
CA LEU A 56 -3.50 6.66 2.48
C LEU A 56 -2.64 7.87 2.85
N ALA A 57 -1.42 7.96 2.33
CA ALA A 57 -0.54 9.11 2.53
C ALA A 57 -1.06 10.37 1.82
N GLY A 58 -1.72 10.21 0.67
CA GLY A 58 -2.32 11.30 -0.10
C GLY A 58 -3.64 11.83 0.48
N ASP A 59 -4.35 11.02 1.28
CA ASP A 59 -5.63 11.39 1.87
C ASP A 59 -5.46 12.27 3.12
N ARG A 60 -5.60 13.59 2.92
CA ARG A 60 -5.48 14.59 3.99
C ARG A 60 -6.59 14.49 5.04
N GLU A 61 -7.79 14.12 4.64
CA GLU A 61 -8.93 13.98 5.54
C GLU A 61 -8.72 12.77 6.45
N PHE A 62 -8.27 11.65 5.87
CA PHE A 62 -7.83 10.48 6.62
C PHE A 62 -6.70 10.83 7.60
N ALA A 63 -5.66 11.53 7.13
CA ALA A 63 -4.54 11.93 7.98
C ALA A 63 -4.98 12.82 9.17
N LYS A 64 -5.96 13.71 8.97
CA LYS A 64 -6.54 14.52 10.04
C LYS A 64 -7.33 13.64 11.02
N ALA A 65 -8.25 12.82 10.53
CA ALA A 65 -9.07 11.95 11.35
C ALA A 65 -8.23 10.96 12.18
N ARG A 66 -7.09 10.50 11.63
CA ARG A 66 -6.15 9.63 12.35
C ARG A 66 -5.47 10.35 13.52
N ARG A 67 -4.99 11.59 13.32
CA ARG A 67 -4.40 12.40 14.40
C ARG A 67 -5.41 12.70 15.50
N ASP A 68 -6.64 13.03 15.12
CA ASP A 68 -7.72 13.34 16.08
C ASP A 68 -8.14 12.12 16.92
N LYS A 69 -7.84 10.89 16.48
CA LYS A 69 -8.05 9.64 17.24
C LYS A 69 -6.84 9.19 18.05
N GLU A 70 -5.64 9.65 17.70
CA GLU A 70 -4.38 9.31 18.37
C GLU A 70 -4.03 10.30 19.51
N GLY A 71 -4.70 11.45 19.58
CA GLY A 71 -4.61 12.44 20.67
C GLY A 71 -5.67 12.27 21.73
#